data_AF-A0A3N4KLX0-F1
#
_entry.id   AF-A0A3N4KLX0-F1
#
_cell.length_a   1.000
_cell.length_b   1.000
_cell.length_c   1.000
_cell.angle_alpha   90.00
_cell.angle_beta   90.00
_cell.angle_gamma   90.00
#
_symmetry.space_group_name_H-M   'P 1'
#
loop_
_entity.id
_entity.type
_entity.pdbx_description
1 polymer ?
#
loop_
_entity_poly.entity_id
_entity_poly.type
_entity_poly.pdbx_seq_one_letter_code
_entity_poly.pdbx_strand_id
1 'polypeptide(L)'
;HRIIFYPKFHCELNFIERFWCVVKYYPRENCQYSLEGLRETIPAALNSVTSISINKYYLYCMRILDTYQAGFTYGIMEFKERVYRNHRQVVDKSKW
;
A
#
# COMPACT_ATOMS: atom_id res chain seq x y z
N HIS A 1 -0.84 11.31 -24.94
CA HIS A 1 -0.24 10.78 -23.69
C HIS A 1 -1.24 10.99 -22.55
N ARG A 2 -1.43 10.04 -21.63
CA ARG A 2 -2.30 10.19 -20.45
C ARG A 2 -1.41 10.25 -19.21
N ILE A 3 -1.59 11.27 -18.36
CA ILE A 3 -0.78 11.53 -17.16
C ILE A 3 -1.70 11.50 -15.95
N ILE A 4 -1.26 10.85 -14.87
CA ILE A 4 -1.90 10.92 -13.57
C ILE A 4 -1.08 11.89 -12.72
N PHE A 5 -1.72 12.95 -12.22
CA PHE A 5 -1.07 13.91 -11.34
C PHE A 5 -1.25 13.50 -9.89
N TYR A 6 -0.15 13.45 -9.15
CA TYR A 6 -0.16 13.15 -7.72
C TYR A 6 0.17 14.42 -6.92
N PRO A 7 -0.53 14.68 -5.80
CA PRO A 7 -0.20 15.80 -4.95
C PRO A 7 1.13 15.57 -4.22
N LYS A 8 1.87 16.66 -4.03
CA LYS A 8 3.19 16.62 -3.38
C LYS A 8 3.05 16.20 -1.91
N PHE A 9 3.95 15.34 -1.43
CA PHE A 9 4.00 14.83 -0.05
C PHE A 9 2.86 13.88 0.38
N HIS A 10 2.09 13.36 -0.57
CA HIS A 10 1.01 12.39 -0.30
C HIS A 10 1.33 11.02 -0.92
N CYS A 11 2.36 10.36 -0.43
CA CYS A 11 2.80 9.07 -0.97
C CYS A 11 1.73 7.97 -0.81
N GLU A 12 0.82 8.11 0.15
CA GLU A 12 -0.32 7.23 0.37
C GLU A 12 -1.35 7.24 -0.78
N LEU A 13 -1.35 8.28 -1.61
CA LEU A 13 -2.17 8.38 -2.82
C LEU A 13 -1.50 7.75 -4.06
N ASN A 14 -0.23 7.38 -3.97
CA ASN A 14 0.49 6.73 -5.04
C ASN A 14 0.48 5.20 -4.87
N PHE A 15 -0.37 4.51 -5.64
CA PHE A 15 -0.55 3.06 -5.51
C PHE A 15 0.73 2.25 -5.81
N ILE A 16 1.70 2.81 -6.54
CA ILE A 16 2.98 2.14 -6.81
C ILE A 16 3.82 1.97 -5.54
N GLU A 17 3.67 2.83 -4.54
CA GLU A 17 4.37 2.70 -3.26
C GLU A 17 3.95 1.40 -2.56
N ARG A 18 2.65 1.06 -2.64
CA ARG A 18 2.13 -0.21 -2.10
C ARG A 18 2.62 -1.42 -2.87
N PHE A 19 2.70 -1.32 -4.20
CA PHE A 19 3.31 -2.35 -5.03
C PHE A 19 4.75 -2.62 -4.57
N TRP A 20 5.57 -1.58 -4.44
CA TRP A 20 6.96 -1.73 -4.00
C TRP A 20 7.11 -2.23 -2.57
N CYS A 21 6.21 -1.84 -1.65
CA CYS A 21 6.19 -2.41 -0.30
C CYS A 21 6.03 -3.94 -0.32
N VAL A 22 5.11 -4.46 -1.13
CA VAL A 22 4.88 -5.91 -1.25
C VAL A 22 6.05 -6.60 -1.97
N VAL A 23 6.55 -5.99 -3.06
CA VAL A 23 7.71 -6.53 -3.77
C VAL A 23 8.93 -6.62 -2.85
N LYS A 24 9.18 -5.62 -1.99
CA LYS A 24 10.30 -5.64 -1.04
C LYS A 24 10.13 -6.66 0.09
N TYR A 25 8.89 -7.00 0.44
CA TYR A 25 8.61 -7.99 1.47
C TYR A 25 9.11 -9.39 1.06
N TYR A 26 8.96 -9.77 -0.21
CA TYR A 26 9.32 -11.11 -0.65
C TYR A 26 10.83 -11.43 -0.55
N PRO A 27 11.78 -10.60 -1.06
CA PRO A 27 13.21 -10.81 -0.87
C PRO A 27 13.65 -10.70 0.59
N ARG A 28 12.92 -9.94 1.43
CA ARG A 28 13.21 -9.87 2.86
C ARG A 28 12.97 -11.21 3.54
N GLU A 29 11.86 -11.88 3.22
CA GLU A 29 11.52 -13.19 3.78
C GLU A 29 12.36 -14.34 3.17
N ASN A 30 12.81 -14.18 1.92
CA ASN A 30 13.61 -15.18 1.19
C ASN A 30 15.08 -14.76 1.06
N CYS A 31 15.60 -13.99 2.01
CA CYS A 31 16.92 -13.38 1.91
C CYS A 31 18.03 -14.44 2.03
N GLN A 32 18.86 -14.55 0.99
CA GLN A 32 20.04 -15.44 0.97
C GLN A 32 21.36 -14.73 1.29
N TYR A 33 21.31 -13.42 1.61
CA TYR A 33 22.49 -12.58 1.90
C TYR A 33 23.58 -12.57 0.81
N SER A 34 23.20 -12.84 -0.44
CA SER A 34 24.09 -12.76 -1.60
C SER A 34 23.47 -11.90 -2.71
N LEU A 35 24.31 -11.27 -3.53
CA LEU A 35 23.84 -10.49 -4.68
C LEU A 35 23.16 -11.40 -5.73
N GLU A 36 23.64 -12.62 -5.88
CA GLU A 36 23.06 -13.62 -6.78
C GLU A 36 21.66 -14.03 -6.32
N GLY A 37 21.48 -14.38 -5.04
CA GLY A 37 20.17 -14.68 -4.48
C GLY A 37 19.21 -13.49 -4.56
N LEU A 38 19.70 -12.26 -4.42
CA LEU A 38 18.88 -11.06 -4.65
C LEU A 38 18.42 -10.94 -6.11
N ARG A 39 19.31 -11.22 -7.08
CA ARG A 39 18.98 -11.20 -8.51
C ARG A 39 17.94 -12.26 -8.89
N GLU A 40 17.95 -13.41 -8.22
CA GLU A 40 16.96 -14.47 -8.43
C GLU A 40 15.60 -14.16 -7.77
N THR A 41 15.62 -13.59 -6.56
CA THR A 41 14.40 -13.31 -5.79
C THR A 41 13.61 -12.11 -6.31
N ILE A 42 14.25 -11.10 -6.91
CA ILE A 42 13.55 -9.91 -7.44
C ILE A 42 12.52 -10.26 -8.52
N PRO A 43 12.84 -11.04 -9.57
CA PRO A 43 11.84 -11.47 -10.57
C PRO A 43 10.67 -12.23 -9.95
N ALA A 44 10.93 -13.14 -9.00
CA ALA A 44 9.89 -13.88 -8.30
C ALA A 44 8.99 -12.94 -7.47
N ALA A 45 9.58 -11.97 -6.79
CA ALA A 45 8.85 -10.94 -6.03
C ALA A 45 7.94 -10.11 -6.93
N LEU A 46 8.43 -9.67 -8.09
CA LEU A 46 7.63 -8.91 -9.06
C LEU A 46 6.45 -9.74 -9.59
N ASN A 47 6.70 -11.02 -9.94
CA ASN A 47 5.67 -11.93 -10.42
C ASN A 47 4.63 -12.32 -9.35
N SER A 48 4.98 -12.18 -8.07
CA SER A 48 4.05 -12.46 -6.96
C SER A 48 2.89 -11.46 -6.87
N VAL A 49 3.05 -10.26 -7.45
CA VAL A 49 2.03 -9.19 -7.36
C VAL A 49 1.10 -9.25 -8.57
N THR A 50 -0.08 -9.83 -8.37
CA THR A 50 -1.10 -9.94 -9.43
C THR A 50 -1.73 -8.61 -9.81
N SER A 51 -2.27 -8.50 -11.03
CA SER A 51 -3.07 -7.35 -11.47
C SER A 51 -4.29 -7.09 -10.57
N ILE A 52 -4.85 -8.12 -9.95
CA ILE A 52 -5.94 -7.99 -8.97
C ILE A 52 -5.46 -7.22 -7.74
N SER A 53 -4.26 -7.55 -7.24
CA SER A 53 -3.63 -6.83 -6.12
C SER A 53 -3.36 -5.37 -6.49
N ILE A 54 -2.86 -5.10 -7.70
CA ILE A 54 -2.61 -3.73 -8.19
C ILE A 54 -3.91 -2.91 -8.22
N ASN A 55 -5.00 -3.48 -8.74
CA ASN A 55 -6.31 -2.82 -8.73
C ASN A 55 -6.80 -2.54 -7.30
N LYS A 56 -6.59 -3.46 -6.36
CA LYS A 56 -6.91 -3.23 -4.94
C LYS A 56 -6.11 -2.08 -4.34
N TYR A 57 -4.83 -1.92 -4.70
CA TYR A 57 -4.01 -0.79 -4.24
C TYR A 57 -4.52 0.54 -4.80
N TYR A 58 -4.90 0.57 -6.08
CA TYR A 58 -5.52 1.76 -6.67
C TYR A 58 -6.84 2.14 -5.98
N LEU A 59 -7.75 1.18 -5.80
CA LEU A 59 -9.02 1.41 -5.10
C LEU A 59 -8.82 1.86 -3.66
N TYR A 60 -7.77 1.39 -3.01
CA TYR A 60 -7.41 1.86 -1.68
C TYR A 60 -6.98 3.34 -1.69
N CYS A 61 -6.16 3.78 -2.66
CA CYS A 61 -5.82 5.20 -2.82
C CYS A 61 -7.06 6.06 -3.10
N MET A 62 -8.03 5.55 -3.86
CA MET A 62 -9.31 6.24 -4.08
C MET A 62 -10.08 6.46 -2.78
N ARG A 63 -10.15 5.45 -1.89
CA ARG A 63 -10.78 5.62 -0.57
C ARG A 63 -10.10 6.69 0.28
N ILE A 64 -8.77 6.75 0.26
CA ILE A 64 -8.02 7.83 0.93
C ILE A 64 -8.40 9.18 0.32
N LEU A 65 -8.45 9.28 -1.00
CA LEU A 65 -8.79 10.51 -1.69
C LEU A 65 -10.20 10.99 -1.33
N ASP A 66 -11.17 10.07 -1.26
CA ASP A 66 -12.53 10.36 -0.79
C ASP A 66 -12.53 10.88 0.66
N THR A 67 -11.66 10.36 1.53
CA THR A 67 -11.56 10.87 2.92
C THR A 67 -10.99 12.27 2.99
N TYR A 68 -9.99 12.59 2.17
CA TYR A 68 -9.47 13.95 2.06
C TYR A 68 -10.51 14.91 1.50
N GLN A 69 -11.26 14.51 0.47
CA GLN A 69 -12.35 15.31 -0.08
C GLN A 69 -13.47 15.58 0.94
N ALA A 70 -13.70 14.64 1.86
CA ALA A 70 -14.62 14.82 2.97
C ALA A 70 -14.06 15.70 4.12
N GLY A 71 -12.86 16.25 3.98
CA GLY A 71 -12.23 17.18 4.93
C GLY A 71 -11.44 16.51 6.06
N PHE A 72 -11.27 15.19 6.03
CA PHE A 72 -10.51 14.48 7.07
C PHE A 72 -9.02 14.50 6.75
N THR A 73 -8.21 14.78 7.77
CA THR A 73 -6.75 14.86 7.63
C THR A 73 -6.11 13.52 8.01
N TYR A 74 -4.97 13.19 7.41
CA TYR A 74 -4.21 11.99 7.77
C TYR A 74 -3.82 12.03 9.26
N GLY A 75 -3.90 10.87 9.93
CA GLY A 75 -3.41 10.70 11.30
C GLY A 75 -4.46 10.78 12.40
N ILE A 76 -5.62 11.40 12.15
CA ILE A 76 -6.74 11.41 13.12
C ILE A 76 -7.47 10.07 13.15
N MET A 77 -8.21 9.79 14.22
CA MET A 77 -8.90 8.52 14.39
C MET A 77 -9.97 8.31 13.32
N GLU A 78 -10.72 9.36 12.99
CA GLU A 78 -11.82 9.34 12.03
C GLU A 78 -11.32 8.99 10.62
N PHE A 79 -10.13 9.45 10.25
CA PHE A 79 -9.47 9.07 9.01
C PHE A 79 -9.17 7.56 9.01
N LYS A 80 -8.59 7.05 10.11
CA LYS A 80 -8.28 5.62 10.22
C LYS A 80 -9.53 4.76 10.17
N GLU A 81 -10.57 5.15 10.88
CA GLU A 81 -11.86 4.44 10.91
C GLU A 81 -12.51 4.39 9.55
N ARG A 82 -12.35 5.43 8.72
CA ARG A 82 -12.98 5.49 7.39
C ARG A 82 -12.18 4.74 6.32
N VAL A 83 -10.85 4.86 6.34
CA VAL A 83 -9.96 4.21 5.37
C VAL A 83 -9.74 2.73 5.68
N TYR A 84 -9.53 2.39 6.95
CA TYR A 84 -9.16 1.05 7.40
C TYR A 84 -10.31 0.25 8.01
N ARG A 85 -11.55 0.75 7.95
CA ARG A 85 -12.71 -0.04 8.42
C ARG A 85 -12.78 -1.35 7.67
N ASN A 86 -12.81 -2.44 8.42
CA ASN A 86 -13.14 -3.74 7.89
C ASN A 86 -14.24 -4.34 8.78
N HIS A 87 -15.25 -4.92 8.15
CA HIS A 87 -16.40 -5.53 8.83
C HIS A 87 -15.97 -6.60 9.84
N ARG A 88 -14.83 -7.26 9.63
CA ARG A 88 -14.31 -8.32 10.51
C ARG A 88 -13.22 -7.84 11.48
N GLN A 89 -12.88 -6.56 11.49
CA GLN A 89 -11.82 -6.05 12.35
C GLN A 89 -12.34 -5.78 13.75
N VAL A 90 -11.79 -6.50 14.72
CA VAL A 90 -12.03 -6.24 16.14
C VAL A 90 -11.20 -5.03 16.55
N VAL A 91 -11.84 -4.07 17.21
CA VAL A 91 -11.15 -2.88 17.72
C VAL A 91 -10.26 -3.31 18.88
N ASP A 92 -8.95 -3.30 18.67
CA ASP A 92 -7.96 -3.55 19.72
C ASP A 92 -7.73 -2.26 20.52
N LYS A 93 -8.29 -2.20 21.72
CA LYS A 93 -8.17 -1.05 22.64
C LYS A 93 -6.82 -0.99 23.36
N SER A 94 -5.89 -1.90 23.09
CA SER A 94 -4.55 -1.89 23.73
C SER A 94 -3.47 -1.22 22.88
N LYS A 95 -3.75 -0.90 21.62
CA LYS A 95 -2.83 -0.22 20.70
C LYS A 95 -2.88 1.32 20.77
N TRP A 96 -3.27 1.86 21.92
CA TRP A 96 -3.31 3.31 22.18
C TRP A 96 -2.11 3.74 23.01
#